data_AF-A0A5J5EEC7-F1
#
_entry.id   AF-A0A5J5EEC7-F1
#
_cell.length_a   1.000
_cell.length_b   1.000
_cell.length_c   1.000
_cell.angle_alpha   90.00
_cell.angle_beta   90.00
_cell.angle_gamma   90.00
#
_symmetry.space_group_name_H-M   'P 1'
#
loop_
_entity.id
_entity.type
_entity.pdbx_description
1 polymer ?
#
loop_
_entity_poly.entity_id
_entity_poly.type
_entity_poly.pdbx_seq_one_letter_code
_entity_poly.pdbx_strand_id
1 'polypeptide(L)'
;TAKEEEFNKQMSRQQIAVEWSFGEILQTWYFYKLQLGFSPIGAYYAVSVLLTNLHVCYYGSKSAHRFGVDPPTAREYIHPEMEWPLVSLE
;
A
#
# COMPACT_ATOMS: atom_id res chain seq x y z
N THR A 1 9.02 26.83 -12.65
CA THR A 1 9.61 27.67 -11.59
C THR A 1 10.26 26.77 -10.54
N ALA A 2 11.28 27.24 -9.80
CA ALA A 2 12.00 26.42 -8.81
C ALA A 2 11.08 25.76 -7.75
N LYS A 3 9.92 26.35 -7.47
CA LYS A 3 8.89 25.77 -6.58
C LYS A 3 8.23 24.52 -7.17
N GLU A 4 7.95 24.51 -8.47
CA GLU A 4 7.36 23.34 -9.15
C GLU A 4 8.35 22.18 -9.23
N GLU A 5 9.65 22.46 -9.43
CA GLU A 5 10.68 21.41 -9.47
C GLU A 5 10.86 20.73 -8.11
N GLU A 6 10.89 21.51 -7.03
CA GLU A 6 10.95 20.96 -5.67
C GLU A 6 9.68 20.15 -5.34
N PHE A 7 8.51 20.66 -5.73
CA PHE A 7 7.25 19.95 -5.56
C PHE A 7 7.23 18.62 -6.33
N ASN A 8 7.64 18.61 -7.60
CA ASN A 8 7.72 17.41 -8.42
C ASN A 8 8.67 16.38 -7.84
N LYS A 9 9.80 16.83 -7.28
CA LYS A 9 10.78 15.96 -6.62
C LYS A 9 10.19 15.28 -5.39
N GLN A 10 9.40 16.00 -4.59
CA GLN A 10 8.71 15.42 -3.42
C GLN A 10 7.60 14.44 -3.83
N MET A 11 6.80 14.81 -4.84
CA MET A 11 5.72 13.98 -5.38
C MET A 11 6.24 12.67 -5.98
N SER A 12 7.38 12.72 -6.70
CA SER A 12 7.97 11.53 -7.32
C SER A 12 8.30 10.44 -6.30
N ARG A 13 8.80 10.80 -5.11
CA ARG A 13 9.10 9.82 -4.04
C ARG A 13 7.84 9.10 -3.57
N GLN A 14 6.73 9.82 -3.44
CA GLN A 14 5.45 9.29 -2.98
C GLN A 14 4.82 8.40 -4.05
N GLN A 15 4.86 8.84 -5.33
CA GLN A 15 4.39 8.06 -6.46
C GLN A 15 5.12 6.71 -6.57
N ILE A 16 6.46 6.71 -6.44
CA ILE A 16 7.26 5.49 -6.47
C ILE A 16 6.81 4.52 -5.36
N ALA A 17 6.54 5.01 -4.14
CA ALA A 17 6.07 4.17 -3.04
C ALA A 17 4.70 3.53 -3.33
N VAL A 18 3.78 4.30 -3.92
CA VAL A 18 2.44 3.83 -4.30
C VAL A 18 2.52 2.81 -5.44
N GLU A 19 3.27 3.11 -6.51
CA GLU A 19 3.43 2.20 -7.65
C GLU A 19 4.09 0.89 -7.24
N TRP A 20 5.10 0.94 -6.37
CA TRP A 20 5.78 -0.26 -5.89
C TRP A 20 4.87 -1.13 -5.05
N SER A 21 4.13 -0.56 -4.09
CA SER A 21 3.18 -1.33 -3.28
C SER A 21 2.04 -1.91 -4.12
N PHE A 22 1.53 -1.15 -5.09
CA PHE A 22 0.54 -1.65 -6.04
C PHE A 22 1.06 -2.82 -6.88
N GLY A 23 2.29 -2.69 -7.40
CA GLY A 23 2.96 -3.75 -8.15
C GLY A 23 3.18 -5.02 -7.31
N GLU A 24 3.61 -4.86 -6.06
CA GLU A 24 3.84 -5.96 -5.11
C GLU A 24 2.53 -6.72 -4.82
N ILE A 25 1.43 -6.00 -4.61
CA ILE A 25 0.11 -6.59 -4.39
C ILE A 25 -0.35 -7.38 -5.64
N LEU A 26 -0.25 -6.78 -6.84
CA LEU A 26 -0.69 -7.44 -8.07
C LEU A 26 0.16 -8.67 -8.43
N GLN A 27 1.47 -8.63 -8.14
CA GLN A 27 2.36 -9.77 -8.36
C GLN A 27 2.11 -10.89 -7.36
N THR A 28 1.80 -10.55 -6.11
CA THR A 28 1.59 -11.53 -5.03
C THR A 28 0.20 -12.19 -5.14
N TRP A 29 -0.84 -11.41 -5.43
CA TRP A 29 -2.21 -11.87 -5.46
C TRP A 29 -2.67 -11.96 -6.91
N TYR A 30 -2.58 -13.17 -7.48
CA TYR A 30 -2.89 -13.40 -8.88
C TYR A 30 -4.40 -13.28 -9.15
N PHE A 31 -4.81 -12.14 -9.70
CA PHE A 31 -6.19 -11.83 -10.03
C PHE A 31 -6.60 -12.36 -11.42
N TYR A 32 -6.58 -13.68 -11.60
CA TYR A 32 -6.95 -14.26 -12.90
C TYR A 32 -8.44 -14.08 -13.22
N LYS A 33 -8.73 -13.59 -14.42
CA LYS A 33 -10.08 -13.52 -15.00
C LYS A 33 -11.10 -12.70 -14.19
N LEU A 34 -10.65 -11.64 -13.50
CA LEU A 34 -11.59 -10.67 -12.95
C LEU A 34 -12.27 -9.90 -14.07
N GLN A 35 -13.59 -9.89 -14.07
CA GLN A 35 -14.40 -9.13 -15.03
C GLN A 35 -14.96 -7.89 -14.33
N LEU A 36 -14.69 -6.72 -14.90
CA LEU A 36 -15.29 -5.45 -14.46
C LEU A 36 -16.82 -5.59 -14.47
N GLY A 37 -17.46 -5.34 -13.33
CA GLY A 37 -18.92 -5.45 -13.16
C GLY A 37 -19.45 -6.83 -12.77
N PHE A 38 -18.63 -7.89 -12.83
CA PHE A 38 -19.03 -9.27 -12.48
C PHE A 38 -18.23 -9.85 -11.32
N SER A 39 -17.07 -9.29 -11.03
CA SER A 39 -16.22 -9.69 -9.91
C SER A 39 -16.12 -8.55 -8.90
N PRO A 40 -16.10 -8.83 -7.58
CA PRO A 40 -15.91 -7.81 -6.56
C PRO A 40 -14.43 -7.39 -6.46
N ILE A 41 -13.90 -6.80 -7.53
CA ILE A 41 -12.48 -6.46 -7.70
C ILE A 41 -11.99 -5.57 -6.56
N GLY A 42 -12.79 -4.58 -6.16
CA GLY A 42 -12.45 -3.70 -5.04
C GLY A 42 -12.30 -4.45 -3.72
N ALA A 43 -13.15 -5.43 -3.44
CA ALA A 43 -13.07 -6.24 -2.23
C ALA A 43 -11.83 -7.17 -2.26
N TYR A 44 -11.56 -7.80 -3.41
CA TYR A 44 -10.36 -8.62 -3.58
C TYR A 44 -9.09 -7.81 -3.39
N TYR A 45 -9.02 -6.61 -3.99
CA TYR A 45 -7.89 -5.72 -3.80
C TYR A 45 -7.74 -5.28 -2.33
N ALA A 46 -8.83 -4.89 -1.66
CA ALA A 46 -8.79 -4.49 -0.25
C ALA A 46 -8.29 -5.63 0.68
N VAL A 47 -8.78 -6.85 0.46
CA VAL A 47 -8.31 -8.04 1.20
C VAL A 47 -6.83 -8.33 0.90
N SER A 48 -6.42 -8.22 -0.36
CA SER A 48 -5.01 -8.40 -0.75
C SER A 48 -4.09 -7.34 -0.14
N VAL A 49 -4.52 -6.08 -0.05
CA VAL A 49 -3.79 -5.02 0.68
C VAL A 49 -3.62 -5.42 2.15
N LEU A 50 -4.72 -5.84 2.81
CA LEU A 50 -4.69 -6.25 4.22
C LEU A 50 -3.70 -7.39 4.45
N LEU A 51 -3.78 -8.45 3.64
CA LEU A 51 -2.92 -9.62 3.76
C LEU A 51 -1.45 -9.29 3.43
N THR A 52 -1.21 -8.43 2.45
CA THR A 52 0.15 -7.96 2.11
C THR A 52 0.74 -7.18 3.28
N ASN A 53 0.01 -6.23 3.85
CA ASN A 53 0.49 -5.45 4.98
C ASN A 53 0.77 -6.33 6.21
N LEU A 54 -0.06 -7.34 6.48
CA LEU A 54 0.21 -8.33 7.51
C LEU A 54 1.47 -9.15 7.24
N HIS A 55 1.66 -9.58 5.98
CA HIS A 55 2.89 -10.25 5.59
C HIS A 55 4.12 -9.35 5.84
N VAL A 56 4.03 -8.06 5.50
CA VAL A 56 5.09 -7.08 5.79
C VAL A 56 5.32 -6.91 7.30
N CYS A 57 4.28 -6.94 8.13
CA CYS A 57 4.43 -6.88 9.59
C CYS A 57 5.25 -8.05 10.17
N TYR A 58 5.17 -9.25 9.56
CA TYR A 58 5.90 -10.43 10.04
C TYR A 58 7.28 -10.59 9.41
N TYR A 59 7.42 -10.24 8.12
CA TYR A 59 8.61 -10.58 7.33
C TYR A 59 9.34 -9.37 6.77
N GLY A 60 8.79 -8.17 6.95
CA GLY A 60 9.24 -6.96 6.28
C GLY A 60 8.94 -6.97 4.78
N SER A 61 9.40 -5.93 4.09
CA SER A 61 9.41 -5.89 2.63
C SER A 61 10.60 -5.09 2.11
N LYS A 62 10.95 -5.31 0.84
CA LYS A 62 11.97 -4.52 0.15
C LYS A 62 11.59 -3.05 0.08
N SER A 63 10.29 -2.78 -0.06
CA SER A 63 9.69 -1.45 -0.06
C SER A 63 9.90 -0.76 1.30
N ALA A 64 9.54 -1.42 2.40
CA ALA A 64 9.73 -0.91 3.76
C ALA A 64 11.21 -0.55 4.04
N HIS A 65 12.12 -1.46 3.69
CA HIS A 65 13.56 -1.22 3.79
C HIS A 65 14.03 -0.04 2.92
N ARG A 66 13.53 0.09 1.69
CA ARG A 66 13.91 1.17 0.76
C ARG A 66 13.55 2.56 1.28
N PHE A 67 12.44 2.67 2.01
CA PHE A 67 11.94 3.90 2.59
C PHE A 67 12.37 4.11 4.04
N GLY A 68 13.08 3.14 4.65
CA GLY A 68 13.52 3.21 6.05
C GLY A 68 12.34 3.24 7.02
N VAL A 69 11.26 2.53 6.69
CA VAL A 69 10.06 2.44 7.52
C VAL A 69 10.02 1.06 8.16
N ASP A 70 10.12 1.02 9.48
CA ASP A 70 9.91 -0.23 10.22
C ASP A 70 8.41 -0.54 10.25
N PRO A 71 8.00 -1.75 9.85
CA PRO A 71 6.60 -2.11 9.88
C PRO A 71 6.11 -2.26 11.33
N PRO A 72 4.85 -1.92 11.62
CA PRO A 72 4.26 -2.19 12.91
C PRO A 72 4.17 -3.70 13.14
N THR A 73 3.98 -4.10 14.39
CA THR A 73 3.61 -5.49 14.67
C THR A 73 2.25 -5.81 14.08
N ALA A 74 2.02 -7.09 13.75
CA ALA A 74 0.71 -7.52 13.23
C ALA A 74 -0.44 -7.21 14.20
N ARG A 75 -0.16 -7.19 15.50
CA ARG A 75 -1.14 -6.82 16.54
C ARG A 75 -1.49 -5.34 16.49
N GLU A 76 -0.50 -4.47 16.37
CA GLU A 76 -0.71 -3.02 16.23
C GLU A 76 -1.47 -2.70 14.94
N TYR A 77 -1.16 -3.42 13.85
CA TYR A 77 -1.79 -3.24 12.56
C TYR A 77 -3.27 -3.65 12.52
N ILE A 78 -3.66 -4.73 13.21
CA ILE A 78 -5.06 -5.21 13.26
C ILE A 78 -5.89 -4.43 14.31
N HIS A 79 -5.26 -3.61 15.14
CA HIS A 79 -5.94 -2.99 16.26
C HIS A 79 -7.09 -2.07 15.79
N PRO A 80 -8.31 -2.21 16.34
CA PRO A 80 -9.49 -1.45 15.89
C PRO A 80 -9.38 0.08 16.13
N GLU A 81 -8.44 0.51 16.97
CA GLU A 81 -8.15 1.93 17.23
C GLU A 81 -6.94 2.47 16.46
N MET A 82 -6.41 1.72 15.49
CA MET A 82 -5.43 2.28 14.57
C MET A 82 -6.12 3.40 13.79
N GLU A 83 -5.82 4.66 14.11
CA GLU A 83 -6.20 5.82 13.32
C GLU A 83 -5.54 5.67 11.95
N TRP A 84 -6.26 5.04 11.04
CA TRP A 84 -5.79 4.86 9.69
C TRP A 84 -5.77 6.24 9.04
N PRO A 85 -4.61 6.78 8.62
CA PRO A 85 -4.51 8.15 8.12
C PRO A 85 -5.31 8.38 6.83
N LEU A 86 -5.87 7.33 6.21
CA LEU A 86 -6.75 7.45 5.04
C LEU A 86 -8.20 7.86 5.37
N VAL A 87 -8.62 7.91 6.64
CA VAL A 87 -9.97 8.40 7.02
C VAL A 87 -10.02 9.93 7.18
N SER A 88 -8.87 10.60 7.16
CA SER A 88 -8.74 12.07 7.22
C SER A 88 -8.73 12.77 5.85
N LEU A 89 -9.24 12.13 4.80
CA LEU A 89 -9.39 12.70 3.45
C LEU A 89 -10.86 13.01 3.09
N GLU A 90 -11.61 13.54 4.06
CA GLU A 90 -12.84 14.31 3.83
C GLU A 90 -12.59 15.81 4.04
#